data_AF-A0A5C3QFK2-F1
#
_entry.id   AF-A0A5C3QFK2-F1
#
_cell.length_a   1.000
_cell.length_b   1.000
_cell.length_c   1.000
_cell.angle_alpha   90.00
_cell.angle_beta   90.00
_cell.angle_gamma   90.00
#
_symmetry.space_group_name_H-M   'P 1'
#
loop_
_entity.id
_entity.type
_entity.pdbx_description
1 polymer ?
#
loop_
_entity_poly.entity_id
_entity_poly.type
_entity_poly.pdbx_seq_one_letter_code
_entity_poly.pdbx_strand_id
1 'polypeptide(L)'
;PTGPALYHQRREAWLTPRSMKQPSSPPPPSPSQKRLEQLLGDHADGKPPPAWNNGLETVWNGLAKGNKLRHQLPLQTVVKIVHRAWIHDKTWPSQAVVPESDE
;
A
#
# COMPACT_ATOMS: atom_id res chain seq x y z
N PRO A 1 -21.41 17.87 -25.93
CA PRO A 1 -19.96 17.64 -26.20
C PRO A 1 -19.71 16.23 -26.75
N THR A 2 -18.88 16.10 -27.78
CA THR A 2 -18.46 14.80 -28.34
C THR A 2 -17.43 14.10 -27.43
N GLY A 3 -17.26 12.79 -27.57
CA GLY A 3 -16.37 11.97 -26.72
C GLY A 3 -14.95 12.54 -26.54
N PRO A 4 -14.25 12.98 -27.60
CA PRO A 4 -12.91 13.57 -27.47
C PRO A 4 -12.91 14.85 -26.63
N ALA A 5 -13.90 15.74 -26.81
CA ALA A 5 -13.99 16.98 -26.04
C ALA A 5 -14.23 16.71 -24.54
N LEU A 6 -15.06 15.72 -24.22
CA LEU A 6 -15.27 15.26 -22.83
C LEU A 6 -13.99 14.67 -22.22
N TYR A 7 -13.20 13.92 -23.00
CA TYR A 7 -11.92 13.38 -22.56
C TYR A 7 -10.92 14.50 -22.25
N HIS A 8 -10.76 15.47 -23.16
CA HIS A 8 -9.85 16.61 -22.95
C HIS A 8 -10.22 17.42 -21.71
N GLN A 9 -11.51 17.74 -21.53
CA GLN A 9 -11.99 18.47 -20.36
C GLN A 9 -11.72 17.73 -19.04
N ARG A 10 -11.93 16.41 -19.00
CA ARG A 10 -11.61 15.59 -17.81
C ARG A 10 -10.12 15.52 -17.55
N ARG A 11 -9.34 15.34 -18.60
CA ARG A 11 -7.87 15.27 -18.52
C ARG A 11 -7.30 16.57 -17.96
N GLU A 12 -7.78 17.72 -18.43
CA GLU A 12 -7.39 19.02 -17.88
C GLU A 12 -7.75 19.14 -16.39
N ALA A 13 -8.95 18.71 -16.00
CA ALA A 13 -9.37 18.72 -14.60
C ALA A 13 -8.53 17.79 -13.70
N TRP A 14 -8.08 16.64 -14.21
CA TRP A 14 -7.22 15.71 -13.47
C TRP A 14 -5.77 16.19 -13.35
N LEU A 15 -5.26 16.83 -14.40
CA LEU A 15 -3.88 17.30 -14.45
C LEU A 15 -3.69 18.66 -13.79
N THR A 16 -4.76 19.44 -13.61
CA THR A 16 -4.69 20.70 -12.87
C THR A 16 -4.39 20.39 -11.41
N PRO A 17 -3.22 20.79 -10.88
CA PRO A 17 -2.92 20.59 -9.47
C PRO A 17 -3.94 21.39 -8.68
N ARG A 18 -4.85 20.69 -8.00
CA ARG A 18 -5.72 21.35 -7.03
C ARG A 18 -4.80 21.98 -6.00
N SER A 19 -5.03 23.25 -5.65
CA SER A 19 -4.37 23.88 -4.50
C SER A 19 -4.79 23.10 -3.26
N MET A 20 -4.12 21.98 -3.02
CA MET A 20 -4.22 21.22 -1.80
C MET A 20 -3.45 22.07 -0.81
N LYS A 21 -4.18 22.63 0.17
CA LYS A 21 -3.57 23.10 1.41
C LYS A 21 -2.49 22.10 1.76
N GLN A 22 -1.26 22.59 1.81
CA GLN A 22 -0.07 21.77 2.03
C GLN A 22 -0.41 20.78 3.15
N PRO A 23 -0.36 19.45 2.91
CA PRO A 23 -0.70 18.50 3.95
C PRO A 23 0.19 18.83 5.14
N SER A 24 -0.44 19.06 6.30
CA SER A 24 0.30 19.29 7.54
C SER A 24 1.35 18.19 7.66
N SER A 25 2.58 18.56 8.02
CA SER A 25 3.66 17.59 8.25
C SER A 25 3.10 16.39 9.02
N PRO A 26 3.33 15.15 8.54
CA PRO A 26 2.74 13.98 9.18
C PRO A 26 3.15 13.96 10.65
N PRO A 27 2.20 13.64 11.56
CA PRO A 27 2.54 13.51 12.97
C PRO A 27 3.61 12.43 13.17
N PRO A 28 4.45 12.56 14.20
CA PRO A 28 5.48 11.58 14.48
C PRO A 28 4.87 10.17 14.65
N PRO A 29 5.57 9.11 14.23
CA PRO A 29 5.03 7.76 14.23
C PRO A 29 4.73 7.30 15.66
N SER A 30 3.51 6.82 15.85
CA SER A 30 3.08 6.20 17.10
C SER A 30 3.92 4.96 17.45
N PRO A 31 4.00 4.55 18.73
CA PRO A 31 4.71 3.33 19.12
C PRO A 31 4.23 2.08 18.39
N SER A 32 2.94 1.99 18.06
CA SER A 32 2.38 0.88 17.27
C SER A 32 2.83 0.91 15.81
N GLN A 33 2.96 2.11 15.21
CA GLN A 33 3.53 2.26 13.87
C GLN A 33 5.00 1.85 13.83
N LYS A 34 5.80 2.25 14.82
CA LYS A 34 7.20 1.82 14.92
C LYS A 34 7.33 0.31 15.05
N ARG A 35 6.49 -0.33 15.86
CA ARG A 35 6.44 -1.80 15.97
C ARG A 35 6.03 -2.46 14.66
N LEU A 36 5.03 -1.90 13.97
CA LEU A 36 4.59 -2.39 12.66
C LEU A 36 5.71 -2.28 11.62
N GLU A 37 6.44 -1.17 11.61
CA GLU A 37 7.61 -0.97 10.75
C GLU A 37 8.74 -1.94 11.09
N GLN A 38 8.98 -2.25 12.37
CA GLN A 38 9.93 -3.28 12.78
C GLN A 38 9.51 -4.68 12.32
N LEU A 39 8.22 -5.03 12.44
CA LEU A 39 7.69 -6.30 11.92
C LEU A 39 7.81 -6.38 10.40
N LEU A 40 7.69 -5.24 9.72
CA LEU A 40 7.87 -5.08 8.27
C LEU A 40 9.34 -4.93 7.85
N GLY A 41 10.26 -4.80 8.81
CA GLY A 41 11.70 -4.69 8.60
C GLY A 41 12.28 -5.95 7.96
N ASP A 42 13.28 -5.72 7.11
CA ASP A 42 14.17 -6.64 6.39
C ASP A 42 13.77 -8.11 6.31
N HIS A 43 12.80 -8.37 5.44
CA HIS A 43 12.72 -9.65 4.74
C HIS A 43 12.56 -9.35 3.25
N ALA A 44 13.69 -9.06 2.61
CA ALA A 44 13.82 -8.97 1.16
C ALA A 44 13.67 -10.36 0.48
N ASP A 45 13.73 -11.45 1.25
CA ASP A 45 13.99 -12.78 0.72
C ASP A 45 12.73 -13.60 0.36
N GLY A 46 11.57 -12.97 0.17
CA GLY A 46 10.36 -13.66 -0.31
C GLY A 46 9.85 -14.81 0.60
N LYS A 47 10.48 -15.06 1.74
CA LYS A 47 10.03 -16.01 2.74
C LYS A 47 8.90 -15.40 3.55
N PRO A 48 7.79 -16.13 3.76
CA PRO A 48 6.77 -15.68 4.69
C PRO A 48 7.44 -15.56 6.06
N PRO A 49 7.47 -14.35 6.66
CA PRO A 49 8.13 -14.17 7.94
C PRO A 49 7.35 -14.93 9.02
N PRO A 50 8.01 -15.45 10.07
CA PRO A 50 7.34 -16.00 11.25
C PRO A 50 6.44 -14.97 11.96
N ALA A 51 6.54 -13.70 11.56
CA ALA A 51 5.82 -12.56 12.09
C ALA A 51 4.35 -12.41 11.62
N TRP A 52 3.83 -13.24 10.71
CA TRP A 52 2.41 -13.16 10.31
C TRP A 52 1.49 -13.22 11.54
N ASN A 53 1.80 -14.15 12.44
CA ASN A 53 1.05 -14.38 13.69
C ASN A 53 1.35 -13.32 14.79
N ASN A 54 2.35 -12.46 14.61
CA ASN A 54 2.76 -11.45 15.60
C ASN A 54 2.08 -10.08 15.37
N GLY A 55 0.80 -10.11 15.00
CA GLY A 55 -0.05 -8.92 14.86
C GLY A 55 -0.18 -8.36 13.45
N LEU A 56 0.59 -8.87 12.48
CA LEU A 56 0.45 -8.46 11.08
C LEU A 56 -0.89 -8.91 10.50
N GLU A 57 -1.32 -10.13 10.82
CA GLU A 57 -2.62 -10.69 10.42
C GLU A 57 -3.79 -9.80 10.90
N THR A 58 -3.75 -9.31 12.13
CA THR A 58 -4.79 -8.42 12.68
C THR A 58 -4.86 -7.11 11.92
N VAL A 59 -3.72 -6.53 11.57
CA VAL A 59 -3.64 -5.28 10.80
C VAL A 59 -4.17 -5.52 9.39
N TRP A 60 -3.75 -6.61 8.73
CA TRP A 60 -4.23 -7.02 7.42
C TRP A 60 -5.75 -7.23 7.41
N ASN A 61 -6.28 -7.99 8.36
CA ASN A 61 -7.72 -8.23 8.50
C ASN A 61 -8.52 -6.94 8.67
N GLY A 62 -7.98 -5.95 9.39
CA GLY A 62 -8.59 -4.64 9.49
C GLY A 62 -8.61 -3.90 8.15
N LEU A 63 -7.49 -3.90 7.43
CA LEU A 63 -7.36 -3.25 6.12
C LEU A 63 -8.26 -3.91 5.07
N ALA A 64 -8.25 -5.24 4.96
CA ALA A 64 -9.05 -6.00 4.00
C ALA A 64 -10.56 -5.80 4.20
N LYS A 65 -11.01 -5.60 5.45
CA LYS A 65 -12.41 -5.28 5.79
C LYS A 65 -12.79 -3.81 5.54
N GLY A 66 -11.84 -2.96 5.15
CA GLY A 66 -12.08 -1.53 4.95
C GLY A 66 -12.25 -0.76 6.27
N ASN A 67 -11.69 -1.24 7.37
CA ASN A 67 -11.79 -0.55 8.65
C ASN A 67 -11.12 0.83 8.57
N LYS A 68 -11.77 1.84 9.14
CA LYS A 68 -11.22 3.18 9.21
C LYS A 68 -9.98 3.20 10.11
N LEU A 69 -8.86 3.71 9.59
CA LEU A 69 -7.64 3.87 10.36
C LEU A 69 -7.81 4.97 11.41
N ARG A 70 -7.42 4.66 12.66
CA ARG A 70 -7.38 5.64 13.76
C ARG A 70 -6.28 6.68 13.56
N HIS A 71 -5.17 6.26 12.98
CA HIS A 71 -4.03 7.12 12.64
C HIS A 71 -3.69 6.90 11.17
N GLN A 72 -3.29 7.97 10.48
CA GLN A 72 -2.81 7.87 9.10
C GLN A 72 -1.61 6.93 9.05
N LEU A 73 -1.60 6.01 8.08
CA LEU A 73 -0.51 5.08 7.86
C LEU A 73 0.21 5.46 6.56
N PRO A 74 1.55 5.47 6.52
CA PRO A 74 2.27 5.71 5.28
C PRO A 74 1.89 4.68 4.22
N LEU A 75 1.65 5.14 2.98
CA LEU A 75 1.23 4.26 1.88
C LEU A 75 2.26 3.15 1.62
N GLN A 76 3.55 3.46 1.72
CA GLN A 76 4.61 2.48 1.57
C GLN A 76 4.49 1.32 2.58
N THR A 77 4.05 1.61 3.81
CA THR A 77 3.79 0.60 4.85
C THR A 77 2.60 -0.27 4.47
N VAL A 78 1.52 0.33 3.94
CA VAL A 78 0.34 -0.41 3.45
C VAL A 78 0.73 -1.37 2.33
N VAL A 79 1.49 -0.90 1.34
CA VAL A 79 1.95 -1.72 0.21
C VAL A 79 2.75 -2.93 0.68
N LYS A 80 3.66 -2.75 1.65
CA LYS A 80 4.43 -3.86 2.24
C LYS A 80 3.53 -4.89 2.94
N ILE A 81 2.49 -4.45 3.65
CA ILE A 81 1.53 -5.35 4.32
C ILE A 81 0.76 -6.16 3.27
N VAL A 82 0.21 -5.51 2.24
CA VAL A 82 -0.54 -6.15 1.16
C VAL A 82 0.32 -7.18 0.43
N HIS A 83 1.55 -6.81 0.08
CA HIS A 83 2.46 -7.73 -0.59
C HIS A 83 2.75 -8.99 0.25
N ARG A 84 2.99 -8.82 1.55
CA ARG A 84 3.18 -9.96 2.47
C ARG A 84 1.91 -10.80 2.61
N ALA A 85 0.73 -10.18 2.63
CA ALA A 85 -0.54 -10.90 2.65
C ALA A 85 -0.72 -11.77 1.41
N TRP A 86 -0.40 -11.25 0.23
CA TRP A 86 -0.48 -12.06 -0.98
C TRP A 86 0.54 -13.19 -1.04
N ILE A 87 1.74 -13.00 -0.50
CA ILE A 87 2.72 -14.10 -0.36
C ILE A 87 2.18 -15.17 0.60
N HIS A 88 1.61 -14.76 1.74
CA HIS A 88 1.03 -15.66 2.73
C HIS A 88 -0.14 -16.47 2.16
N ASP A 89 -1.07 -15.78 1.49
CA ASP A 89 -2.26 -16.37 0.88
C ASP A 89 -1.93 -17.14 -0.42
N LYS A 90 -0.65 -17.17 -0.82
CA LYS A 90 -0.15 -17.77 -2.07
C LYS A 90 -0.83 -17.20 -3.31
N THR A 91 -1.35 -15.98 -3.23
CA THR A 91 -1.95 -15.25 -4.34
C THR A 91 -0.93 -14.41 -5.11
N TRP A 92 0.28 -14.22 -4.54
CA TRP A 92 1.41 -13.64 -5.26
C TRP A 92 2.47 -14.71 -5.54
N PRO A 93 2.90 -14.88 -6.80
CA PRO A 93 3.95 -15.82 -7.13
C PRO A 93 5.31 -15.23 -6.70
N SER A 94 5.84 -15.71 -5.57
CA SER A 94 7.16 -15.29 -5.06
C SER A 94 8.34 -15.70 -5.94
N GLN A 95 8.09 -16.58 -6.92
CA GLN A 95 9.09 -17.17 -7.84
C GLN A 95 8.83 -16.77 -9.31
N ALA A 96 7.84 -15.91 -9.59
CA ALA A 96 7.58 -15.50 -10.97
C ALA A 96 8.71 -14.60 -11.45
N VAL A 97 9.55 -15.15 -12.32
CA VAL A 97 10.44 -14.36 -13.17
C VAL A 97 9.54 -13.65 -14.17
N VAL A 98 9.43 -12.33 -14.06
CA VAL A 98 8.80 -11.51 -15.09
C VAL A 98 9.70 -11.63 -16.32
N PRO A 99 9.20 -12.14 -17.45
CA PRO A 99 9.94 -12.12 -18.70
C PRO A 99 10.31 -10.67 -19.00
N GLU A 100 11.55 -10.42 -19.41
CA GLU A 100 12.02 -9.05 -19.68
C GLU A 100 11.31 -8.41 -20.91
N SER A 101 10.53 -9.21 -21.65
CA SER A 101 9.78 -8.77 -22.83
C SER A 101 8.28 -9.03 -22.66
N ASP A 102 7.50 -7.98 -22.85
CA ASP A 102 6.02 -8.00 -22.97
C ASP A 102 5.55 -8.29 -24.42
N GLU A 103 6.48 -8.63 -25.33
CA GLU A 103 6.18 -8.97 -26.74
C GLU A 103 5.67 -10.41 -26.94
#